data_AF-A0A4Y2SVY6-F1
#
_entry.id   AF-A0A4Y2SVY6-F1
#
_cell.length_a   1.000
_cell.length_b   1.000
_cell.length_c   1.000
_cell.angle_alpha   90.00
_cell.angle_beta   90.00
_cell.angle_gamma   90.00
#
_symmetry.space_group_name_H-M   'P 1'
#
loop_
_entity.id
_entity.type
_entity.pdbx_description
1 polymer ?
#
loop_
_entity_poly.entity_id
_entity_poly.type
_entity_poly.pdbx_seq_one_letter_code
_entity_poly.pdbx_strand_id
1 'polypeptide(L)'
;MLYIGCDTTSAPFRQGKKKFMNVLNSTELQKVVSICHDENACPDDIDEAGQKVLIALYGGKNSKELRFKLFQKSLVKNHFNLASLSPTTAVACEHSLRAYLQVQLRSGFAKSPLDLGWKETKHGLFPVTTHKKPAPLAFLSMICKCSKGYNLSCTKSGIE
;
A
#
# COMPACT_ATOMS: atom_id res chain seq x y z
N MET A 1 -12.58 0.60 -9.71
CA MET A 1 -13.00 0.94 -8.33
C MET A 1 -12.12 0.27 -7.25
N LEU A 2 -11.38 -0.80 -7.56
CA LEU A 2 -10.77 -1.71 -6.57
C LEU A 2 -9.47 -1.17 -5.92
N TYR A 3 -8.69 -0.38 -6.65
CA TYR A 3 -7.43 0.19 -6.13
C TYR A 3 -7.61 1.47 -5.29
N ILE A 4 -8.78 2.12 -5.35
CA ILE A 4 -9.08 3.41 -4.68
C ILE A 4 -9.73 3.18 -3.30
N GLY A 5 -9.86 1.92 -2.89
CA GLY A 5 -10.51 1.51 -1.64
C GLY A 5 -11.99 1.15 -1.83
N CYS A 6 -12.31 -0.09 -1.47
CA CYS A 6 -13.62 -0.53 -0.99
C CYS A 6 -13.53 -0.61 0.55
N ASP A 7 -14.61 -0.89 1.29
CA ASP A 7 -14.60 -0.92 2.77
C ASP A 7 -13.52 -1.84 3.37
N THR A 8 -12.97 -2.76 2.57
CA THR A 8 -11.91 -3.72 2.93
C THR A 8 -10.52 -3.41 2.35
N THR A 9 -10.34 -2.34 1.56
CA THR A 9 -9.03 -1.90 1.03
C THR A 9 -8.72 -0.44 1.35
N SER A 10 -7.52 -0.19 1.90
CA SER A 10 -7.05 1.16 2.23
C SER A 10 -6.95 2.05 0.99
N ALA A 11 -7.41 3.30 1.06
CA ALA A 11 -7.31 4.25 -0.04
C ALA A 11 -6.00 5.07 0.03
N PRO A 12 -5.33 5.35 -1.10
CA PRO A 12 -4.19 6.27 -1.12
C PRO A 12 -4.62 7.68 -0.69
N PHE A 13 -3.99 8.22 0.35
CA PHE A 13 -4.37 9.49 0.95
C PHE A 13 -4.31 10.65 -0.04
N ARG A 14 -5.40 11.44 -0.10
CA ARG A 14 -5.57 12.60 -0.99
C ARG A 14 -5.39 12.31 -2.49
N GLN A 15 -5.47 11.06 -2.91
CA GLN A 15 -5.53 10.74 -4.34
C GLN A 15 -6.99 10.68 -4.77
N GLY A 16 -7.43 11.70 -5.52
CA GLY A 16 -8.82 11.79 -5.97
C GLY A 16 -9.17 10.71 -7.00
N LYS A 17 -10.41 10.22 -6.97
CA LYS A 17 -10.93 9.21 -7.91
C LYS A 17 -10.71 9.59 -9.38
N LYS A 18 -10.94 10.87 -9.73
CA LYS A 18 -10.71 11.39 -11.10
C LYS A 18 -9.24 11.25 -11.53
N LYS A 19 -8.30 11.62 -10.65
CA LYS A 19 -6.87 11.49 -10.93
C LYS A 19 -6.48 10.03 -11.16
N PHE A 20 -6.99 9.14 -10.32
CA PHE A 20 -6.74 7.72 -10.45
C PHE A 20 -7.28 7.14 -11.76
N MET A 21 -8.51 7.50 -12.15
CA MET A 21 -9.07 7.07 -13.44
C MET A 21 -8.24 7.57 -14.62
N ASN A 22 -7.78 8.82 -14.58
CA ASN A 22 -6.90 9.36 -15.63
C ASN A 22 -5.59 8.55 -15.74
N VAL A 23 -5.03 8.12 -14.61
CA VAL A 23 -3.82 7.30 -14.56
C VAL A 23 -4.08 5.94 -15.21
N LEU A 24 -5.16 5.24 -14.83
CA LEU A 24 -5.50 3.94 -15.43
C LEU A 24 -5.86 4.01 -16.92
N ASN A 25 -6.36 5.15 -17.41
CA ASN A 25 -6.69 5.31 -18.82
C ASN A 25 -5.47 5.48 -19.74
N SER A 26 -4.24 5.53 -19.19
CA SER A 26 -3.03 5.51 -20.00
C SER A 26 -2.78 4.11 -20.60
N THR A 27 -2.31 4.06 -21.84
CA THR A 27 -2.07 2.81 -22.60
C THR A 27 -1.14 1.84 -21.89
N GLU A 28 -0.13 2.37 -21.19
CA GLU A 28 0.81 1.61 -20.36
C GLU A 28 0.11 0.91 -19.19
N LEU A 29 -0.82 1.59 -18.51
CA LEU A 29 -1.49 1.07 -17.32
C LEU A 29 -2.72 0.21 -17.64
N GLN A 30 -3.25 0.26 -18.87
CA GLN A 30 -4.22 -0.73 -19.34
C GLN A 30 -3.63 -2.15 -19.34
N LYS A 31 -2.35 -2.30 -19.72
CA LYS A 31 -1.63 -3.60 -19.62
C LYS A 31 -1.46 -4.05 -18.17
N VAL A 32 -1.37 -3.11 -17.24
CA VAL A 32 -1.30 -3.41 -15.82
C VAL A 32 -2.65 -3.88 -15.29
N VAL A 33 -3.75 -3.28 -15.77
CA VAL A 33 -5.11 -3.72 -15.44
C VAL A 33 -5.35 -5.15 -15.92
N SER A 34 -4.83 -5.57 -17.07
CA SER A 34 -4.99 -6.96 -17.53
C SER A 34 -4.33 -7.98 -16.60
N ILE A 35 -3.20 -7.66 -15.98
CA ILE A 35 -2.55 -8.54 -14.98
C ILE A 35 -3.49 -8.78 -13.79
N CYS A 36 -4.20 -7.76 -13.34
CA CYS A 36 -5.14 -7.91 -12.22
C CYS A 36 -6.32 -8.84 -12.55
N HIS A 37 -6.66 -8.99 -13.83
CA HIS A 37 -7.72 -9.87 -14.30
C HIS A 37 -7.24 -11.29 -14.61
N ASP A 38 -5.94 -11.50 -14.74
CA ASP A 38 -5.37 -12.83 -14.96
C ASP A 38 -5.44 -13.67 -13.68
N GLU A 39 -6.15 -14.79 -13.75
CA GLU A 39 -6.26 -15.75 -12.65
C GLU A 39 -4.89 -16.35 -12.26
N ASN A 40 -3.97 -16.45 -13.21
CA ASN A 40 -2.68 -17.10 -13.02
C ASN A 40 -1.54 -16.11 -12.73
N ALA A 41 -1.86 -14.82 -12.56
CA ALA A 41 -0.87 -13.80 -12.22
C ALA A 41 -0.13 -14.21 -10.94
N CYS A 42 1.20 -14.24 -11.01
CA CYS A 42 2.01 -14.54 -9.84
C CYS A 42 2.12 -13.31 -8.92
N PRO A 43 2.45 -13.48 -7.63
CA PRO A 43 2.60 -12.36 -6.71
C PRO A 43 3.57 -11.28 -7.16
N ASP A 44 4.65 -11.65 -7.87
CA ASP A 44 5.65 -10.70 -8.37
C ASP A 44 5.09 -9.80 -9.48
N ASP A 45 4.30 -10.37 -10.40
CA ASP A 45 3.61 -9.59 -11.45
C ASP A 45 2.59 -8.62 -10.84
N ILE A 46 1.87 -9.07 -9.81
CA ILE A 46 0.89 -8.25 -9.08
C ILE A 46 1.59 -7.10 -8.33
N ASP A 47 2.74 -7.36 -7.71
CA ASP A 47 3.55 -6.33 -7.07
C ASP A 47 4.06 -5.31 -8.08
N GLU A 48 4.65 -5.76 -9.20
CA GLU A 48 5.16 -4.87 -10.24
C GLU A 48 4.05 -4.00 -10.84
N ALA A 49 2.92 -4.61 -11.17
CA ALA A 49 1.68 -3.95 -11.59
C ALA A 49 1.27 -2.86 -10.59
N GLY A 50 1.15 -3.24 -9.32
CA GLY A 50 0.80 -2.36 -8.22
C GLY A 50 1.73 -1.16 -8.08
N GLN A 51 3.04 -1.41 -8.11
CA GLN A 51 4.05 -0.37 -8.00
C GLN A 51 3.98 0.61 -9.18
N LYS A 52 3.78 0.12 -10.42
CA LYS A 52 3.60 0.98 -11.61
C LYS A 52 2.40 1.91 -11.45
N VAL A 53 1.26 1.40 -10.97
CA VAL A 53 0.06 2.21 -10.70
C VAL A 53 0.35 3.27 -9.64
N LEU A 54 1.01 2.92 -8.54
CA LEU A 54 1.33 3.88 -7.47
C LEU A 54 2.33 4.96 -7.91
N ILE A 55 3.38 4.57 -8.61
CA ILE A 55 4.38 5.50 -9.14
C ILE A 55 3.69 6.53 -10.05
N ALA A 56 2.85 6.05 -10.98
CA ALA A 56 2.08 6.92 -11.86
C ALA A 56 1.07 7.79 -11.10
N LEU A 57 0.38 7.23 -10.10
CA LEU A 57 -0.59 7.95 -9.28
C LEU A 57 0.03 9.12 -8.52
N TYR A 58 1.25 8.95 -8.01
CA TYR A 58 1.98 10.00 -7.31
C TYR A 58 2.86 10.86 -8.24
N GLY A 59 2.87 10.58 -9.55
CA GLY A 59 3.57 11.36 -10.57
C GLY A 59 5.10 11.17 -10.56
N GLY A 60 5.57 9.98 -10.20
CA GLY A 60 6.99 9.63 -10.15
C GLY A 60 7.46 8.77 -11.32
N LYS A 61 8.75 8.42 -11.30
CA LYS A 61 9.37 7.40 -12.16
C LYS A 61 9.95 6.23 -11.37
N ASN A 62 10.36 6.47 -10.13
CA ASN A 62 10.95 5.50 -9.21
C ASN A 62 10.31 5.65 -7.83
N SER A 63 9.92 4.54 -7.19
CA SER A 63 9.22 4.55 -5.90
C SER A 63 10.01 5.21 -4.75
N LYS A 64 11.30 4.85 -4.59
CA LYS A 64 12.14 5.38 -3.50
C LYS A 64 12.42 6.87 -3.68
N GLU A 65 12.79 7.25 -4.91
CA GLU A 65 13.09 8.65 -5.26
C GLU A 65 11.85 9.53 -5.12
N LEU A 66 10.68 9.05 -5.58
CA LEU A 66 9.41 9.72 -5.44
C LEU A 66 9.08 9.96 -3.96
N ARG A 67 9.24 8.94 -3.11
CA ARG A 67 8.95 9.06 -1.67
C ARG A 67 9.86 10.08 -0.99
N PHE A 68 11.15 10.07 -1.32
CA PHE A 68 12.10 11.05 -0.80
C PHE A 68 11.77 12.49 -1.25
N LYS A 69 11.44 12.67 -2.53
CA LYS A 69 10.99 13.97 -3.07
C LYS A 69 9.71 14.47 -2.39
N LEU A 70 8.74 13.59 -2.16
CA LEU A 70 7.51 13.94 -1.43
C LEU A 70 7.80 14.29 0.03
N PHE A 71 8.75 13.60 0.66
CA PHE A 71 9.22 13.93 2.00
C PHE A 71 9.84 15.33 2.06
N GLN A 72 10.80 15.64 1.19
CA GLN A 72 11.38 16.99 1.11
C GLN A 72 10.31 18.07 0.89
N LYS A 73 9.37 17.85 -0.04
CA LYS A 73 8.25 18.76 -0.30
C LYS A 73 7.28 18.90 0.88
N SER A 74 7.24 17.94 1.79
CA SER A 74 6.39 18.02 2.98
C SER A 74 7.05 18.77 4.14
N LEU A 75 8.38 18.86 4.17
CA LEU A 75 9.12 19.62 5.19
C LEU A 75 8.91 21.14 5.08
N VAL A 76 8.62 21.65 3.87
CA VAL A 76 8.33 23.07 3.64
C VAL A 76 6.89 23.46 3.99
N LYS A 77 6.05 22.52 4.43
CA LYS A 77 4.65 22.78 4.77
C LYS A 77 4.51 23.02 6.27
N ASN A 78 3.68 24.00 6.65
CA ASN A 78 3.39 24.34 8.05
C ASN A 78 2.85 23.16 8.87
N HIS A 79 2.20 22.18 8.22
CA HIS A 79 1.77 20.95 8.87
C HIS A 79 2.25 19.74 8.06
N PHE A 80 3.31 19.11 8.54
CA PHE A 80 3.80 17.84 8.00
C PHE A 80 2.75 16.75 8.25
N ASN A 81 2.45 15.94 7.24
CA ASN A 81 1.56 14.79 7.36
C ASN A 81 2.17 13.59 6.62
N LEU A 82 2.53 12.56 7.38
CA LEU A 82 3.13 11.33 6.86
C LEU A 82 2.25 10.62 5.82
N ALA A 83 0.92 10.72 5.94
CA ALA A 83 0.01 10.12 4.97
C ALA A 83 0.13 10.75 3.57
N SER A 84 0.69 11.96 3.46
CA SER A 84 0.92 12.62 2.16
C SER A 84 2.10 12.05 1.36
N LEU A 85 2.92 11.20 1.99
CA LEU A 85 3.98 10.47 1.30
C LEU A 85 3.37 9.35 0.44
N SER A 86 4.11 8.92 -0.58
CA SER A 86 3.76 7.68 -1.26
C SER A 86 3.96 6.48 -0.31
N PRO A 87 3.15 5.41 -0.45
CA PRO A 87 3.38 4.15 0.26
C PRO A 87 4.80 3.60 0.04
N THR A 88 5.31 2.83 1.01
CA THR A 88 6.52 2.01 0.77
C THR A 88 6.24 0.94 -0.27
N THR A 89 7.29 0.38 -0.88
CA THR A 89 7.14 -0.78 -1.77
C THR A 89 6.50 -1.98 -1.07
N ALA A 90 6.80 -2.22 0.20
CA ALA A 90 6.16 -3.30 0.97
C ALA A 90 4.66 -3.06 1.17
N VAL A 91 4.25 -1.87 1.59
CA VAL A 91 2.83 -1.53 1.77
C VAL A 91 2.10 -1.54 0.42
N ALA A 92 2.77 -1.10 -0.65
CA ALA A 92 2.27 -1.15 -2.02
C ALA A 92 2.00 -2.59 -2.49
N CYS A 93 2.93 -3.51 -2.22
CA CYS A 93 2.79 -4.93 -2.54
C CYS A 93 1.55 -5.52 -1.84
N GLU A 94 1.45 -5.36 -0.52
CA GLU A 94 0.31 -5.84 0.28
C GLU A 94 -1.03 -5.28 -0.21
N HIS A 95 -1.06 -3.99 -0.54
CA HIS A 95 -2.27 -3.35 -1.08
C HIS A 95 -2.66 -3.93 -2.44
N SER A 96 -1.68 -4.21 -3.29
CA SER A 96 -1.88 -4.79 -4.62
C SER A 96 -2.40 -6.23 -4.54
N LEU A 97 -1.86 -7.04 -3.63
CA LEU A 97 -2.35 -8.41 -3.37
C LEU A 97 -3.81 -8.41 -2.92
N ARG A 98 -4.19 -7.51 -2.01
CA ARG A 98 -5.59 -7.38 -1.57
C ARG A 98 -6.50 -6.89 -2.69
N ALA A 99 -6.05 -5.91 -3.48
CA ALA A 99 -6.81 -5.42 -4.62
C ALA A 99 -7.01 -6.54 -5.67
N TYR A 100 -5.98 -7.34 -5.92
CA TYR A 100 -6.04 -8.53 -6.79
C TYR A 100 -7.06 -9.54 -6.28
N LEU A 101 -6.99 -9.94 -5.00
CA LEU A 101 -7.97 -10.84 -4.39
C LEU A 101 -9.40 -10.36 -4.60
N GLN A 102 -9.67 -9.06 -4.39
CA GLN A 102 -11.01 -8.50 -4.61
C GLN A 102 -11.45 -8.57 -6.08
N VAL A 103 -10.55 -8.36 -7.04
CA VAL A 103 -10.85 -8.53 -8.48
C VAL A 103 -11.24 -9.98 -8.75
N GLN A 104 -10.43 -10.93 -8.28
CA GLN A 104 -10.61 -12.36 -8.55
C GLN A 104 -11.90 -12.91 -7.95
N LEU A 105 -12.18 -12.60 -6.68
CA LEU A 105 -13.43 -12.99 -6.02
C LEU A 105 -14.66 -12.45 -6.73
N ARG A 106 -14.60 -11.20 -7.23
CA ARG A 106 -15.71 -10.60 -7.98
C ARG A 106 -15.92 -11.24 -9.34
N SER A 107 -14.84 -11.74 -9.95
CA SER A 107 -14.89 -12.51 -11.20
C SER A 107 -15.35 -13.96 -10.99
N GLY A 108 -15.58 -14.40 -9.74
CA GLY A 108 -16.06 -15.74 -9.42
C GLY A 108 -14.95 -16.77 -9.17
N PHE A 109 -13.69 -16.35 -9.14
CA PHE A 109 -12.56 -17.24 -8.86
C PHE A 109 -12.38 -17.46 -7.36
N ALA A 110 -12.16 -18.71 -6.96
CA ALA A 110 -11.85 -19.08 -5.60
C ALA A 110 -10.35 -18.83 -5.33
N LYS A 111 -10.04 -17.77 -4.57
CA LYS A 111 -8.69 -17.46 -4.12
C LYS A 111 -8.64 -17.41 -2.59
N SER A 112 -7.55 -17.93 -2.03
CA SER A 112 -7.30 -17.93 -0.59
C SER A 112 -6.87 -16.52 -0.13
N PRO A 113 -7.56 -15.91 0.84
CA PRO A 113 -7.15 -14.61 1.39
C PRO A 113 -5.78 -14.66 2.07
N LEU A 114 -5.43 -15.78 2.70
CA LEU A 114 -4.17 -15.95 3.45
C LEU A 114 -2.94 -15.86 2.55
N ASP A 115 -3.09 -16.25 1.28
CA ASP A 115 -2.02 -16.16 0.29
C ASP A 115 -1.91 -14.75 -0.32
N LEU A 116 -2.88 -13.86 -0.04
CA LEU A 116 -3.05 -12.58 -0.74
C LEU A 116 -3.23 -11.40 0.22
N GLY A 117 -2.30 -11.26 1.16
CA GLY A 117 -2.18 -10.06 2.01
C GLY A 117 -3.20 -9.98 3.14
N TRP A 118 -3.74 -11.12 3.58
CA TRP A 118 -4.53 -11.26 4.80
C TRP A 118 -3.90 -12.26 5.77
N LYS A 119 -4.14 -12.04 7.05
CA LYS A 119 -3.74 -12.95 8.13
C LYS A 119 -4.95 -13.34 8.97
N GLU A 120 -4.94 -14.56 9.46
CA GLU A 120 -5.93 -15.04 10.40
C GLU A 120 -5.61 -14.54 11.82
N THR A 121 -6.65 -14.16 12.55
CA THR A 121 -6.56 -13.78 13.96
C THR A 121 -7.75 -14.41 14.70
N LYS A 122 -7.69 -14.41 16.04
CA LYS A 122 -8.83 -14.82 16.89
C LYS A 122 -10.13 -14.02 16.65
N HIS A 123 -10.04 -12.90 15.94
CA HIS A 123 -11.16 -12.03 15.61
C HIS A 123 -11.54 -12.09 14.12
N GLY A 124 -11.03 -13.08 13.38
CA GLY A 124 -11.24 -13.24 11.94
C GLY A 124 -10.05 -12.77 11.10
N LEU A 125 -10.31 -12.51 9.82
CA LEU A 125 -9.30 -12.10 8.84
C LEU A 125 -8.97 -10.60 8.98
N PHE A 126 -7.69 -10.29 9.08
CA PHE A 126 -7.18 -8.92 9.11
C PHE A 126 -6.21 -8.68 7.96
N PRO A 127 -6.20 -7.48 7.36
CA PRO A 127 -5.26 -7.16 6.31
C PRO A 127 -3.83 -7.09 6.86
N VAL A 128 -2.88 -7.63 6.10
CA VAL A 128 -1.45 -7.47 6.39
C VAL A 128 -1.01 -6.08 5.94
N THR A 129 -0.57 -5.26 6.87
CA THR A 129 -0.14 -3.87 6.61
C THR A 129 1.26 -3.83 6.00
N THR A 130 2.20 -4.59 6.56
CA THR A 130 3.58 -4.75 6.11
C THR A 130 4.22 -5.96 6.83
N HIS A 131 5.07 -6.72 6.15
CA HIS A 131 5.95 -7.70 6.79
C HIS A 131 7.30 -7.10 7.22
N LYS A 132 7.62 -5.88 6.78
CA LYS A 132 8.86 -5.19 7.11
C LYS A 132 8.71 -4.37 8.38
N LYS A 133 9.74 -4.41 9.22
CA LYS A 133 9.87 -3.52 10.38
C LYS A 133 9.81 -2.05 9.92
N PRO A 134 9.17 -1.16 10.70
CA PRO A 134 8.88 0.20 10.29
C PRO A 134 10.13 1.08 10.32
N ALA A 135 11.07 0.76 11.21
CA ALA A 135 12.40 1.32 11.26
C ALA A 135 13.38 0.33 11.92
N PRO A 136 14.70 0.49 11.70
CA PRO A 136 15.71 -0.26 12.45
C PRO A 136 15.56 -0.07 13.95
N LEU A 137 15.81 -1.11 14.74
CA LEU A 137 15.64 -1.08 16.20
C LEU A 137 16.42 0.07 16.86
N ALA A 138 17.65 0.34 16.38
CA ALA A 138 18.50 1.42 16.88
C ALA A 138 17.87 2.82 16.70
N PHE A 139 17.14 3.02 15.60
CA PHE A 139 16.44 4.27 15.34
C PHE A 139 15.19 4.39 16.21
N LEU A 140 14.46 3.28 16.38
CA LEU A 140 13.30 3.23 17.28
C LEU A 140 13.70 3.51 18.73
N SER A 141 14.84 3.01 19.22
CA SER A 141 15.33 3.32 20.57
C SER A 141 15.72 4.79 20.77
N MET A 142 16.05 5.51 19.70
CA MET A 142 16.44 6.91 19.76
C MET A 142 15.21 7.85 19.80
N ILE A 143 14.13 7.45 19.11
CA ILE A 143 12.88 8.25 19.00
C ILE A 143 11.87 7.85 20.08
N CYS A 144 11.79 6.55 20.38
CA CYS A 144 10.84 5.99 21.32
C CYS A 144 11.54 5.75 22.66
N LYS A 145 11.33 6.66 23.62
CA LYS A 145 11.73 6.48 25.04
C LYS A 145 10.75 5.58 25.80
N CYS A 146 10.04 4.66 25.15
CA CYS A 146 9.19 3.70 25.85
C CYS A 146 10.07 2.69 26.57
N SER A 147 10.43 3.04 27.81
CA SER A 147 11.05 2.16 28.79
C SER A 147 10.17 0.93 29.00
N LYS A 148 10.70 -0.24 28.65
CA LYS A 148 10.31 -1.58 29.12
C LYS A 148 8.81 -1.71 29.47
N GLY A 149 8.00 -1.97 28.44
CA GLY A 149 6.60 -2.30 28.63
C GLY A 149 5.86 -2.12 27.32
N TYR A 150 5.30 -3.22 26.81
CA TYR A 150 4.48 -3.30 25.60
C TYR A 150 3.19 -2.47 25.76
N ASN A 151 3.30 -1.15 25.77
CA ASN A 151 2.16 -0.25 25.93
C ASN A 151 1.98 0.60 24.68
N LEU A 152 1.09 0.10 23.82
CA LEU A 152 0.01 0.74 23.03
C LEU A 152 0.01 2.26 22.68
N SER A 153 1.11 3.01 22.79
CA SER A 153 1.14 4.44 22.41
C SER A 153 1.73 4.68 21.02
N CYS A 154 2.62 3.81 20.54
CA CYS A 154 3.21 3.91 19.18
C CYS A 154 2.33 3.32 18.07
N THR A 155 1.32 2.52 18.41
CA THR A 155 0.36 1.95 17.45
C THR A 155 -0.49 3.02 16.77
N LYS A 156 -0.74 4.16 17.43
CA LYS A 156 -1.51 5.28 16.85
C LYS A 156 -0.79 6.00 15.71
N SER A 157 0.52 5.79 15.53
CA SER A 157 1.33 6.48 14.51
C SER A 157 1.72 5.59 13.32
N GLY A 158 1.17 4.37 13.22
CA GLY A 158 1.44 3.45 12.11
C GLY A 158 2.88 2.93 12.06
N ILE A 159 3.55 2.88 13.21
CA ILE A 159 4.87 2.24 13.38
C ILE A 159 4.58 0.80 13.82
N GLU A 160 4.40 -0.08 12.85
CA GLU A 160 4.28 -1.54 13.04
C GLU A 160 5.49 -2.24 12.44
#